data_AF-A0A072NV44-F1
#
_entry.id   AF-A0A072NV44-F1
#
_cell.length_a   1.000
_cell.length_b   1.000
_cell.length_c   1.000
_cell.angle_alpha   90.00
_cell.angle_beta   90.00
_cell.angle_gamma   90.00
#
_symmetry.space_group_name_H-M   'P 1'
#
loop_
_entity.id
_entity.type
_entity.pdbx_description
1 polymer ?
#
loop_
_entity_poly.entity_id
_entity_poly.type
_entity_poly.pdbx_seq_one_letter_code
_entity_poly.pdbx_strand_id
1 'polypeptide(L)'
;MAHPPIILFTYESSVFGRKMDWYFTLSGLKYNHCITLNRLPRPVLEKLGVKYRRIPILAIGRDIYCDTRLIINKLEELFPENRISSRNPFEKGLQHVFETWLIDGGPFWRTAGLIPPDSDIMKDEEWCKDRLEMTGNNFNAETIRKGRPESVAHVRTYFNIMERELLADGRHFLLNGPNPTLLDIHGIWTFHWATSRGLALREALDKEGTIDENQFPRTFAYVDRFADALTKKQLKNGKPQKLSDKETIKTILEADFFEAESDVDERDPLNLKKGQLVEIWPVESGFNHHDKGELISISVNEVVIASKPEVGDGLLRIHYPRTNIRISPVSGLKL
;
A
#
# COMPACT_ATOMS: atom_id res chain seq x y z
N MET A 1 -8.69 -26.16 9.40
CA MET A 1 -8.90 -25.26 10.56
C MET A 1 -9.13 -23.86 9.99
N ALA A 2 -10.03 -23.07 10.56
CA ALA A 2 -10.22 -21.69 10.12
C ALA A 2 -8.97 -20.88 10.49
N HIS A 3 -8.39 -20.17 9.53
CA HIS A 3 -7.28 -19.26 9.78
C HIS A 3 -7.76 -18.06 10.62
N PRO A 4 -6.86 -17.38 11.36
CA PRO A 4 -7.20 -16.13 12.05
C PRO A 4 -7.82 -15.11 11.09
N PRO A 5 -8.68 -14.20 11.58
CA PRO A 5 -9.23 -13.14 10.75
C PRO A 5 -8.14 -12.29 10.10
N ILE A 6 -8.29 -12.02 8.80
CA ILE A 6 -7.46 -11.04 8.09
C ILE A 6 -7.99 -9.65 8.44
N ILE A 7 -7.13 -8.78 8.97
CA ILE A 7 -7.50 -7.42 9.40
C ILE A 7 -6.63 -6.41 8.66
N LEU A 8 -7.26 -5.51 7.91
CA LEU A 8 -6.63 -4.42 7.20
C LEU A 8 -6.83 -3.12 7.97
N PHE A 9 -5.74 -2.54 8.49
CA PHE A 9 -5.73 -1.20 9.04
C PHE A 9 -5.72 -0.21 7.89
N THR A 10 -6.75 0.63 7.79
CA THR A 10 -6.89 1.58 6.69
C THR A 10 -7.72 2.81 7.09
N TYR A 11 -7.94 3.72 6.15
CA TYR A 11 -8.93 4.79 6.25
C TYR A 11 -9.60 4.97 4.87
N GLU A 12 -10.83 5.48 4.85
CA GLU A 12 -11.72 5.43 3.69
C GLU A 12 -11.16 6.11 2.43
N SER A 13 -10.44 7.23 2.58
CA SER A 13 -9.84 7.96 1.47
C SER A 13 -8.41 7.52 1.11
N SER A 14 -7.90 6.43 1.69
CA SER A 14 -6.54 5.94 1.39
C SER A 14 -6.46 5.36 -0.01
N VAL A 15 -5.59 5.90 -0.85
CA VAL A 15 -5.35 5.38 -2.22
C VAL A 15 -4.68 4.00 -2.20
N PHE A 16 -3.72 3.79 -1.28
CA PHE A 16 -3.12 2.48 -1.06
C PHE A 16 -4.07 1.50 -0.34
N GLY A 17 -4.93 2.01 0.54
CA GLY A 17 -6.01 1.22 1.16
C GLY A 17 -6.99 0.69 0.12
N ARG A 18 -7.40 1.56 -0.82
CA ARG A 18 -8.25 1.19 -1.95
C ARG A 18 -7.60 0.14 -2.86
N LYS A 19 -6.29 0.25 -3.13
CA LYS A 19 -5.52 -0.78 -3.85
C LYS A 19 -5.65 -2.14 -3.16
N MET A 20 -5.58 -2.20 -1.82
CA MET A 20 -5.81 -3.43 -1.06
C MET A 20 -7.26 -3.92 -1.14
N ASP A 21 -8.24 -3.02 -1.05
CA ASP A 21 -9.65 -3.39 -1.21
C ASP A 21 -9.93 -4.02 -2.59
N TRP A 22 -9.28 -3.53 -3.64
CA TRP A 22 -9.36 -4.13 -4.98
C TRP A 22 -8.77 -5.54 -5.01
N TYR A 23 -7.61 -5.73 -4.37
CA TYR A 23 -7.00 -7.05 -4.24
C TYR A 23 -7.94 -8.04 -3.55
N PHE A 24 -8.49 -7.69 -2.38
CA PHE A 24 -9.43 -8.54 -1.66
C PHE A 24 -10.72 -8.80 -2.46
N THR A 25 -11.23 -7.77 -3.15
CA THR A 25 -12.43 -7.88 -3.98
C THR A 25 -12.23 -8.85 -5.14
N LEU A 26 -11.10 -8.76 -5.85
CA LEU A 26 -10.82 -9.60 -7.02
C LEU A 26 -10.45 -11.05 -6.64
N SER A 27 -9.64 -11.21 -5.58
CA SER A 27 -9.25 -12.52 -5.03
C SER A 27 -10.39 -13.25 -4.31
N GLY A 28 -11.39 -12.50 -3.82
CA GLY A 28 -12.49 -13.05 -3.03
C GLY A 28 -12.10 -13.43 -1.61
N LEU A 29 -10.89 -13.05 -1.15
CA LEU A 29 -10.46 -13.25 0.23
C LEU A 29 -11.33 -12.44 1.19
N LYS A 30 -11.78 -13.10 2.25
CA LYS A 30 -12.56 -12.46 3.31
C LYS A 30 -11.61 -11.78 4.28
N TYR A 31 -11.93 -10.53 4.59
CA TYR A 31 -11.12 -9.67 5.44
C TYR A 31 -12.01 -8.67 6.17
N ASN A 32 -11.42 -8.02 7.17
CA ASN A 32 -12.06 -7.00 7.97
C ASN A 32 -11.27 -5.70 7.89
N HIS A 33 -11.95 -4.57 8.07
CA HIS A 33 -11.32 -3.28 8.24
C HIS A 33 -11.18 -2.94 9.72
N CYS A 34 -10.01 -2.44 10.12
CA CYS A 34 -9.85 -1.60 11.29
C CYS A 34 -9.63 -0.17 10.79
N ILE A 35 -10.62 0.71 10.99
CA ILE A 35 -10.57 2.07 10.47
C ILE A 35 -9.78 2.96 11.43
N THR A 36 -8.68 3.50 10.94
CA THR A 36 -7.75 4.36 11.67
C THR A 36 -7.82 5.81 11.18
N LEU A 37 -7.18 6.73 11.91
CA LEU A 37 -7.01 8.11 11.46
C LEU A 37 -6.09 8.19 10.23
N ASN A 38 -6.37 9.15 9.34
CA ASN A 38 -5.55 9.44 8.17
C ASN A 38 -4.21 10.13 8.49
N ARG A 39 -3.96 10.42 9.78
CA ARG A 39 -2.79 11.06 10.38
C ARG A 39 -2.41 10.36 11.69
N LEU A 40 -1.25 10.67 12.25
CA LEU A 40 -0.90 10.29 13.62
C LEU A 40 -1.57 11.23 14.66
N PRO A 41 -1.77 10.79 15.91
CA PRO A 41 -1.54 9.44 16.44
C PRO A 41 -2.59 8.42 15.94
N ARG A 42 -2.25 7.12 15.97
CA ARG A 42 -3.20 6.04 15.65
C ARG A 42 -3.30 5.08 16.85
N PRO A 43 -4.25 5.32 17.78
CA PRO A 43 -4.28 4.64 19.08
C PRO A 43 -4.28 3.09 19.00
N VAL A 44 -4.92 2.50 18.00
CA VAL A 44 -4.93 1.05 17.82
C VAL A 44 -3.54 0.48 17.50
N LEU A 45 -2.76 1.15 16.64
CA LEU A 45 -1.41 0.73 16.29
C LEU A 45 -0.42 1.02 17.41
N GLU A 46 -0.60 2.15 18.10
CA GLU A 46 0.19 2.49 19.29
C GLU A 46 0.05 1.41 20.35
N LYS A 47 -1.16 0.95 20.65
CA LYS A 47 -1.40 -0.16 21.59
C LYS A 47 -0.76 -1.47 21.15
N LEU A 48 -0.70 -1.73 19.84
CA LEU A 48 0.01 -2.88 19.27
C LEU A 48 1.53 -2.68 19.23
N GLY A 49 2.06 -1.52 19.64
CA GLY A 49 3.50 -1.24 19.60
C GLY A 49 4.06 -1.02 18.19
N VAL A 50 3.21 -0.91 17.17
CA VAL A 50 3.62 -0.73 15.77
C VAL A 50 3.85 0.75 15.50
N LYS A 51 5.10 1.13 15.25
CA LYS A 51 5.54 2.50 14.94
C LYS A 51 5.50 2.80 13.43
N TYR A 52 5.42 1.78 12.57
CA TYR A 52 5.31 1.95 11.12
C TYR A 52 4.16 2.86 10.79
N ARG A 53 4.48 4.07 10.32
CA ARG A 53 3.49 5.13 10.22
C ARG A 53 2.74 5.18 8.90
N ARG A 54 3.11 4.39 7.89
CA ARG A 54 2.34 4.32 6.64
C ARG A 54 1.17 3.36 6.80
N ILE A 55 0.14 3.56 6.00
CA ILE A 55 -1.09 2.75 5.97
C ILE A 55 -1.44 2.48 4.50
N PRO A 56 -1.86 1.26 4.14
CA PRO A 56 -2.35 0.20 5.03
C PRO A 56 -1.27 -0.69 5.66
N ILE A 57 -1.68 -1.36 6.74
CA ILE A 57 -1.00 -2.47 7.42
C ILE A 57 -2.00 -3.63 7.44
N LEU A 58 -1.52 -4.87 7.33
CA LEU A 58 -2.34 -6.07 7.48
C LEU A 58 -1.94 -6.82 8.76
N ALA A 59 -2.90 -7.43 9.45
CA ALA A 59 -2.64 -8.43 10.47
C ALA A 59 -3.33 -9.75 10.13
N ILE A 60 -2.62 -10.86 10.36
CA ILE A 60 -3.19 -12.21 10.40
C ILE A 60 -2.62 -12.88 11.64
N GLY A 61 -3.46 -13.09 12.65
CA GLY A 61 -2.99 -13.49 13.97
C GLY A 61 -2.02 -12.46 14.54
N ARG A 62 -0.88 -12.93 15.06
CA ARG A 62 0.19 -12.07 15.62
C ARG A 62 1.25 -11.61 14.61
N ASP A 63 1.06 -11.89 13.32
CA ASP A 63 1.93 -11.41 12.25
C ASP A 63 1.33 -10.13 11.64
N ILE A 64 2.13 -9.05 11.68
CA ILE A 64 1.79 -7.70 11.20
C ILE A 64 2.62 -7.39 9.95
N TYR A 65 1.95 -7.16 8.83
CA TYR A 65 2.59 -6.93 7.53
C TYR A 65 2.50 -5.46 7.12
N CYS A 66 3.66 -4.85 6.97
CA CYS A 66 3.83 -3.46 6.56
C CYS A 66 4.07 -3.37 5.05
N ASP A 67 3.51 -2.34 4.41
CA ASP A 67 3.64 -2.05 2.96
C ASP A 67 2.81 -2.95 2.03
N THR A 68 2.07 -2.35 1.09
CA THR A 68 1.19 -3.10 0.18
C THR A 68 1.94 -4.11 -0.70
N ARG A 69 3.22 -3.87 -1.02
CA ARG A 69 4.07 -4.78 -1.80
C ARG A 69 4.23 -6.10 -1.07
N LEU A 70 4.61 -6.03 0.21
CA LEU A 70 4.75 -7.20 1.06
C LEU A 70 3.38 -7.84 1.31
N ILE A 71 2.39 -7.05 1.71
CA ILE A 71 1.05 -7.57 2.04
C ILE A 71 0.50 -8.41 0.88
N ILE A 72 0.53 -7.90 -0.35
CA ILE A 72 0.03 -8.62 -1.52
C ILE A 72 0.85 -9.89 -1.76
N ASN A 73 2.18 -9.82 -1.70
CA ASN A 73 3.04 -10.99 -1.90
C ASN A 73 2.73 -12.10 -0.88
N LYS A 74 2.57 -11.75 0.40
CA LYS A 74 2.22 -12.71 1.47
C LYS A 74 0.83 -13.30 1.26
N LEU A 75 -0.15 -12.51 0.84
CA LEU A 75 -1.50 -13.04 0.53
C LEU A 75 -1.47 -14.04 -0.63
N GLU A 76 -0.68 -13.78 -1.68
CA GLU A 76 -0.53 -14.66 -2.85
C GLU A 76 0.23 -15.96 -2.55
N GLU A 77 1.07 -15.95 -1.51
CA GLU A 77 1.80 -17.11 -0.98
C GLU A 77 0.95 -17.93 -0.01
N LEU A 78 0.36 -17.27 0.98
CA LEU A 78 -0.36 -17.89 2.10
C LEU A 78 -1.76 -18.37 1.72
N PHE A 79 -2.36 -17.77 0.68
CA PHE A 79 -3.68 -18.14 0.17
C PHE A 79 -3.62 -18.47 -1.33
N PRO A 80 -2.91 -19.55 -1.74
CA PRO A 80 -2.65 -19.85 -3.14
C PRO A 80 -3.92 -20.12 -3.97
N GLU A 81 -5.01 -20.54 -3.32
CA GLU A 81 -6.32 -20.76 -3.96
C GLU A 81 -7.04 -19.46 -4.35
N ASN A 82 -6.69 -18.34 -3.71
CA ASN A 82 -7.26 -17.02 -3.98
C ASN A 82 -6.36 -16.15 -4.86
N ARG A 83 -5.23 -16.69 -5.29
CA ARG A 83 -4.21 -16.00 -6.08
C ARG A 83 -4.80 -15.34 -7.33
N ILE A 84 -4.45 -14.08 -7.57
CA ILE A 84 -4.80 -13.35 -8.80
C ILE A 84 -3.58 -12.91 -9.63
N SER A 85 -2.37 -13.14 -9.14
CA SER A 85 -1.13 -13.01 -9.91
C SER A 85 -1.03 -14.10 -10.98
N SER A 86 -0.46 -13.74 -12.13
CA SER A 86 -0.15 -14.69 -13.18
C SER A 86 0.83 -15.77 -12.71
N ARG A 87 0.70 -17.00 -13.24
CA ARG A 87 1.68 -18.08 -13.03
C ARG A 87 2.85 -18.01 -14.00
N ASN A 88 2.76 -17.20 -15.06
CA ASN A 88 3.84 -17.00 -16.02
C ASN A 88 4.98 -16.16 -15.39
N PRO A 89 6.24 -16.64 -15.40
CA PRO A 89 7.35 -15.92 -14.76
C PRO A 89 7.60 -14.50 -15.32
N PHE A 90 7.47 -14.31 -16.64
CA PHE A 90 7.65 -13.00 -17.26
C PHE A 90 6.56 -12.02 -16.82
N GLU A 91 5.30 -12.48 -16.81
CA GLU A 91 4.18 -11.65 -16.37
C GLU A 91 4.25 -11.31 -14.88
N LYS A 92 4.82 -12.21 -14.04
CA LYS A 92 5.14 -11.90 -12.64
C LYS A 92 6.21 -10.83 -12.51
N GLY A 93 7.30 -10.95 -13.28
CA GLY A 93 8.32 -9.92 -13.35
C GLY A 93 7.73 -8.57 -13.76
N LEU A 94 6.85 -8.57 -14.76
CA LEU A 94 6.15 -7.36 -15.21
C LEU A 94 5.27 -6.74 -14.12
N GLN A 95 4.55 -7.54 -13.34
CA GLN A 95 3.76 -7.06 -12.19
C GLN A 95 4.63 -6.30 -11.19
N HIS A 96 5.80 -6.85 -10.86
CA HIS A 96 6.76 -6.20 -9.95
C HIS A 96 7.30 -4.88 -10.54
N VAL A 97 7.66 -4.88 -11.83
CA VAL A 97 8.12 -3.65 -12.52
C VAL A 97 7.06 -2.56 -12.49
N PHE A 98 5.79 -2.89 -12.76
CA PHE A 98 4.70 -1.93 -12.71
C PHE A 98 4.44 -1.40 -11.30
N GLU A 99 4.48 -2.28 -10.30
CA GLU A 99 4.31 -1.88 -8.91
C GLU A 99 5.39 -0.90 -8.47
N THR A 100 6.66 -1.22 -8.73
CA THR A 100 7.80 -0.35 -8.41
C THR A 100 7.76 0.94 -9.23
N TRP A 101 7.46 0.88 -10.53
CA TRP A 101 7.37 2.09 -11.36
C TRP A 101 6.30 3.05 -10.86
N LEU A 102 5.10 2.58 -10.51
CA LEU A 102 4.02 3.48 -10.09
C LEU A 102 4.23 4.07 -8.70
N ILE A 103 4.83 3.30 -7.78
CA ILE A 103 5.09 3.75 -6.41
C ILE A 103 6.36 4.62 -6.35
N ASP A 104 7.48 4.11 -6.85
CA ASP A 104 8.82 4.69 -6.67
C ASP A 104 9.28 5.48 -7.91
N GLY A 105 8.80 5.13 -9.10
CA GLY A 105 9.21 5.74 -10.37
C GLY A 105 8.55 7.09 -10.69
N GLY A 106 7.67 7.60 -9.82
CA GLY A 106 7.12 8.96 -9.90
C GLY A 106 5.61 9.13 -10.15
N PRO A 107 4.88 8.23 -10.85
CA PRO A 107 3.44 8.38 -11.09
C PRO A 107 2.61 8.68 -9.84
N PHE A 108 2.87 8.02 -8.71
CA PHE A 108 2.19 8.31 -7.46
C PHE A 108 2.38 9.77 -7.02
N TRP A 109 3.62 10.22 -6.85
CA TRP A 109 3.92 11.57 -6.36
C TRP A 109 3.46 12.67 -7.32
N ARG A 110 3.57 12.45 -8.64
CA ARG A 110 3.08 13.40 -9.63
C ARG A 110 1.55 13.46 -9.67
N THR A 111 0.87 12.35 -9.44
CA THR A 111 -0.59 12.34 -9.29
C THR A 111 -1.02 13.02 -7.98
N ALA A 112 -0.27 12.84 -6.89
CA ALA A 112 -0.50 13.57 -5.64
C ALA A 112 -0.33 15.10 -5.80
N GLY A 113 0.60 15.53 -6.65
CA GLY A 113 0.74 16.94 -7.06
C GLY A 113 -0.46 17.51 -7.82
N LEU A 114 -1.44 16.67 -8.19
CA LEU A 114 -2.70 17.10 -8.78
C LEU A 114 -3.81 17.36 -7.76
N ILE A 115 -3.58 17.14 -6.47
CA ILE A 115 -4.55 17.52 -5.43
C ILE A 115 -4.85 19.03 -5.56
N PRO A 116 -6.12 19.45 -5.60
CA PRO A 116 -6.47 20.87 -5.75
C PRO A 116 -5.93 21.66 -4.54
N PRO A 117 -5.14 22.73 -4.76
CA PRO A 117 -4.56 23.51 -3.66
C PRO A 117 -5.58 24.10 -2.69
N ASP A 118 -6.81 24.35 -3.17
CA ASP A 118 -7.89 24.99 -2.41
C ASP A 118 -8.92 23.97 -1.90
N SER A 119 -8.63 22.67 -1.99
CA SER A 119 -9.47 21.59 -1.44
C SER A 119 -9.45 21.59 0.10
N ASP A 120 -10.49 21.03 0.72
CA ASP A 120 -10.62 21.05 2.18
C ASP A 120 -9.50 20.30 2.92
N ILE A 121 -8.96 19.23 2.32
CA ILE A 121 -7.82 18.50 2.90
C ILE A 121 -6.54 19.36 2.93
N MET A 122 -6.37 20.27 1.97
CA MET A 122 -5.22 21.19 1.93
C MET A 122 -5.39 22.38 2.88
N LYS A 123 -6.59 22.60 3.41
CA LYS A 123 -6.90 23.60 4.45
C LYS A 123 -6.78 23.03 5.87
N ASP A 124 -6.74 21.71 6.03
CA ASP A 124 -6.51 21.05 7.31
C ASP A 124 -5.02 21.18 7.70
N GLU A 125 -4.73 22.13 8.60
CA GLU A 125 -3.37 22.41 9.07
C GLU A 125 -2.73 21.21 9.79
N GLU A 126 -3.50 20.44 10.56
CA GLU A 126 -2.99 19.26 11.25
C GLU A 126 -2.59 18.17 10.25
N TRP A 127 -3.41 17.98 9.21
CA TRP A 127 -3.09 17.05 8.13
C TRP A 127 -1.85 17.50 7.35
N CYS A 128 -1.75 18.78 7.00
CA CYS A 128 -0.58 19.30 6.28
C CYS A 128 0.71 19.16 7.10
N LYS A 129 0.65 19.43 8.42
CA LYS A 129 1.77 19.22 9.34
C LYS A 129 2.18 17.74 9.42
N ASP A 130 1.21 16.84 9.50
CA ASP A 130 1.45 15.39 9.50
C ASP A 130 2.12 14.93 8.19
N ARG A 131 1.70 15.45 7.03
CA ARG A 131 2.29 15.12 5.71
C ARG A 131 3.68 15.71 5.52
N LEU A 132 3.94 16.90 6.05
CA LEU A 132 5.27 17.49 6.10
C LEU A 132 6.23 16.60 6.89
N GLU A 133 5.85 16.20 8.10
CA GLU A 133 6.68 15.29 8.92
C GLU A 133 6.89 13.94 8.23
N MET A 134 5.85 13.39 7.59
CA MET A 134 5.94 12.13 6.86
C MET A 134 6.92 12.19 5.69
N THR A 135 6.88 13.25 4.89
CA THR A 135 7.55 13.26 3.58
C THR A 135 8.88 14.01 3.60
N GLY A 136 9.14 14.81 4.65
CA GLY A 136 10.25 15.76 4.67
C GLY A 136 10.13 16.91 3.66
N ASN A 137 9.09 16.88 2.81
CA ASN A 137 8.81 17.87 1.79
C ASN A 137 7.67 18.79 2.24
N ASN A 138 7.69 20.04 1.78
CA ASN A 138 6.60 20.98 2.00
C ASN A 138 5.33 20.53 1.25
N PHE A 139 4.60 19.56 1.80
CA PHE A 139 3.30 19.13 1.29
C PHE A 139 2.22 20.11 1.79
N ASN A 140 2.18 21.30 1.19
CA ASN A 140 1.23 22.36 1.52
C ASN A 140 0.66 23.02 0.26
N ALA A 141 -0.40 23.82 0.42
CA ALA A 141 -1.13 24.41 -0.70
C ALA A 141 -0.24 25.24 -1.63
N GLU A 142 0.71 26.01 -1.08
CA GLU A 142 1.62 26.85 -1.86
C GLU A 142 2.57 26.01 -2.73
N THR A 143 3.20 24.99 -2.14
CA THR A 143 4.16 24.13 -2.85
C THR A 143 3.47 23.30 -3.92
N ILE A 144 2.28 22.74 -3.63
CA ILE A 144 1.47 22.06 -4.64
C ILE A 144 1.09 23.02 -5.76
N ARG A 145 0.60 24.24 -5.44
CA ARG A 145 0.23 25.24 -6.44
C ARG A 145 1.39 25.57 -7.37
N LYS A 146 2.59 25.78 -6.81
CA LYS A 146 3.81 26.07 -7.57
C LYS A 146 4.27 24.88 -8.44
N GLY A 147 4.20 23.65 -7.91
CA GLY A 147 4.63 22.43 -8.60
C GLY A 147 3.58 21.80 -9.51
N ARG A 148 2.35 22.32 -9.54
CA ARG A 148 1.22 21.74 -10.28
C ARG A 148 1.48 21.67 -11.79
N PRO A 149 1.99 22.71 -12.49
CA PRO A 149 2.22 22.62 -13.94
C PRO A 149 3.16 21.47 -14.33
N GLU A 150 4.25 21.28 -13.57
CA GLU A 150 5.18 20.17 -13.78
C GLU A 150 4.52 18.81 -13.49
N SER A 151 3.71 18.74 -12.42
CA SER A 151 2.96 17.53 -12.09
C SER A 151 2.00 17.14 -13.20
N VAL A 152 1.23 18.09 -13.74
CA VAL A 152 0.33 17.87 -14.89
C VAL A 152 1.10 17.41 -16.12
N ALA A 153 2.25 18.03 -16.44
CA ALA A 153 3.08 17.63 -17.58
C ALA A 153 3.56 16.17 -17.48
N HIS A 154 3.99 15.74 -16.29
CA HIS A 154 4.40 14.36 -16.06
C HIS A 154 3.22 13.39 -16.08
N VAL A 155 2.08 13.74 -15.47
CA VAL A 155 0.89 12.87 -15.53
C VAL A 155 0.41 12.71 -16.98
N ARG A 156 0.44 13.77 -17.81
CA ARG A 156 0.17 13.66 -19.26
C ARG A 156 1.09 12.65 -19.96
N THR A 157 2.36 12.58 -19.55
CA THR A 157 3.31 11.59 -20.09
C THR A 157 2.88 10.17 -19.73
N TYR A 158 2.48 9.92 -18.49
CA TYR A 158 2.01 8.59 -18.06
C TYR A 158 0.71 8.18 -18.76
N PHE A 159 -0.21 9.12 -18.96
CA PHE A 159 -1.42 8.91 -19.76
C PHE A 159 -1.08 8.60 -21.21
N ASN A 160 -0.10 9.29 -21.80
CA ASN A 160 0.35 8.99 -23.16
C ASN A 160 0.90 7.56 -23.27
N ILE A 161 1.71 7.10 -22.31
CA ILE A 161 2.23 5.72 -22.27
C ILE A 161 1.06 4.71 -22.19
N MET A 162 0.12 4.92 -21.27
CA MET A 162 -1.03 4.04 -21.12
C MET A 162 -1.88 3.99 -22.40
N GLU A 163 -2.18 5.15 -22.99
CA GLU A 163 -3.03 5.32 -24.16
C GLU A 163 -2.41 4.79 -25.45
N ARG A 164 -1.15 5.16 -25.72
CA ARG A 164 -0.49 5.02 -27.02
C ARG A 164 0.45 3.84 -27.10
N GLU A 165 0.78 3.22 -25.97
CA GLU A 165 1.70 2.08 -25.93
C GLU A 165 1.03 0.87 -25.27
N LEU A 166 0.61 0.99 -24.01
CA LEU A 166 0.12 -0.17 -23.24
C LEU A 166 -1.26 -0.66 -23.69
N LEU A 167 -2.15 0.25 -24.12
CA LEU A 167 -3.52 -0.07 -24.59
C LEU A 167 -3.69 0.13 -26.10
N ALA A 168 -2.60 0.39 -26.83
CA ALA A 168 -2.61 0.76 -28.23
C ALA A 168 -3.25 -0.30 -29.14
N ASP A 169 -3.01 -1.56 -28.82
CA ASP A 169 -3.55 -2.73 -29.53
C ASP A 169 -5.03 -3.02 -29.21
N GLY A 170 -5.66 -2.20 -28.36
CA GLY A 170 -7.06 -2.39 -27.99
C GLY A 170 -7.31 -3.52 -26.99
N ARG A 171 -6.27 -4.01 -26.31
CA ARG A 171 -6.44 -5.01 -25.25
C ARG A 171 -7.44 -4.59 -24.19
N HIS A 172 -8.14 -5.58 -23.64
CA HIS A 172 -9.20 -5.33 -22.67
C HIS A 172 -8.64 -4.93 -21.29
N PHE A 173 -7.67 -5.72 -20.79
CA PHE A 173 -6.87 -5.51 -19.59
C PHE A 173 -5.37 -5.66 -19.95
N LEU A 174 -4.45 -5.35 -19.03
CA LEU A 174 -3.01 -5.24 -19.37
C LEU A 174 -2.40 -6.55 -19.89
N LEU A 175 -2.84 -7.71 -19.39
CA LEU A 175 -2.46 -9.05 -19.89
C LEU A 175 -3.38 -9.57 -21.01
N ASN A 176 -4.25 -8.72 -21.56
CA ASN A 176 -5.20 -9.06 -22.62
C ASN A 176 -6.14 -10.25 -22.31
N GLY A 177 -6.48 -10.44 -21.04
CA GLY A 177 -7.47 -11.42 -20.58
C GLY A 177 -8.88 -10.82 -20.44
N PRO A 178 -9.91 -11.66 -20.20
CA PRO A 178 -11.29 -11.21 -19.99
C PRO A 178 -11.56 -10.64 -18.59
N ASN A 179 -10.63 -10.82 -17.64
CA ASN A 179 -10.76 -10.36 -16.26
C ASN A 179 -9.51 -9.57 -15.85
N PRO A 180 -9.64 -8.59 -14.95
CA PRO A 180 -8.47 -7.91 -14.40
C PRO A 180 -7.65 -8.87 -13.55
N THR A 181 -6.34 -8.65 -13.56
CA THR A 181 -5.34 -9.42 -12.82
C THR A 181 -4.62 -8.54 -11.80
N LEU A 182 -3.67 -9.11 -11.06
CA LEU A 182 -2.80 -8.31 -10.19
C LEU A 182 -2.03 -7.22 -10.95
N LEU A 183 -1.65 -7.47 -12.22
CA LEU A 183 -0.99 -6.44 -13.05
C LEU A 183 -1.87 -5.20 -13.23
N ASP A 184 -3.18 -5.39 -13.40
CA ASP A 184 -4.12 -4.27 -13.53
C ASP A 184 -4.23 -3.48 -12.23
N ILE A 185 -4.27 -4.14 -11.07
CA ILE A 185 -4.25 -3.44 -9.77
C ILE A 185 -2.99 -2.56 -9.65
N HIS A 186 -1.82 -3.12 -9.99
CA HIS A 186 -0.57 -2.37 -9.94
C HIS A 186 -0.55 -1.25 -10.95
N GLY A 187 -1.07 -1.46 -12.16
CA GLY A 187 -0.97 -0.54 -13.30
C GLY A 187 -2.01 0.57 -13.36
N ILE A 188 -3.15 0.45 -12.67
CA ILE A 188 -4.29 1.36 -12.89
C ILE A 188 -4.51 2.41 -11.80
N TRP A 189 -4.05 2.17 -10.57
CA TRP A 189 -4.58 2.88 -9.39
C TRP A 189 -4.36 4.41 -9.40
N THR A 190 -3.25 4.90 -9.98
CA THR A 190 -3.00 6.34 -10.14
C THR A 190 -3.89 6.97 -11.21
N PHE A 191 -4.14 6.26 -12.32
CA PHE A 191 -5.07 6.69 -13.38
C PHE A 191 -6.50 6.76 -12.85
N HIS A 192 -6.93 5.70 -12.16
CA HIS A 192 -8.22 5.68 -11.49
C HIS A 192 -8.34 6.83 -10.48
N TRP A 193 -7.32 7.10 -9.67
CA TRP A 193 -7.34 8.21 -8.71
C TRP A 193 -7.48 9.58 -9.41
N ALA A 194 -6.81 9.77 -10.54
CA ALA A 194 -6.88 10.99 -11.33
C ALA A 194 -8.24 11.18 -12.03
N THR A 195 -8.86 10.11 -12.55
CA THR A 195 -9.97 10.26 -13.52
C THR A 195 -11.34 9.82 -13.02
N SER A 196 -11.44 9.11 -11.90
CA SER A 196 -12.74 8.59 -11.46
C SER A 196 -13.69 9.71 -11.06
N ARG A 197 -14.95 9.58 -11.50
CA ARG A 197 -16.01 10.54 -11.21
C ARG A 197 -16.23 10.67 -9.69
N GLY A 198 -16.55 11.88 -9.24
CA GLY A 198 -16.77 12.20 -7.82
C GLY A 198 -15.49 12.28 -6.97
N LEU A 199 -14.31 12.20 -7.60
CA LEU A 199 -13.04 12.51 -6.94
C LEU A 199 -12.60 13.93 -7.29
N ALA A 200 -12.08 14.67 -6.29
CA ALA A 200 -11.67 16.05 -6.44
C ALA A 200 -10.59 16.27 -7.52
N LEU A 201 -9.73 15.28 -7.77
CA LEU A 201 -8.72 15.34 -8.83
C LEU A 201 -9.36 15.41 -10.22
N ARG A 202 -10.41 14.61 -10.46
CA ARG A 202 -11.11 14.57 -11.74
C ARG A 202 -11.76 15.92 -12.04
N GLU A 203 -12.45 16.50 -11.07
CA GLU A 203 -13.09 17.81 -11.23
C GLU A 203 -12.08 18.93 -11.53
N ALA A 204 -10.89 18.87 -10.93
CA ALA A 204 -9.84 19.83 -11.21
C ALA A 204 -9.25 19.66 -12.62
N LEU A 205 -9.02 18.42 -13.06
CA LEU A 205 -8.55 18.14 -14.42
C LEU A 205 -9.58 18.54 -15.48
N ASP A 206 -10.88 18.30 -15.24
CA ASP A 206 -11.96 18.70 -16.15
C ASP A 206 -12.02 20.23 -16.33
N LYS A 207 -11.82 21.00 -15.24
CA LYS A 207 -11.76 22.47 -15.30
C LYS A 207 -10.55 22.98 -16.07
N GLU A 208 -9.43 22.27 -15.98
CA GLU A 208 -8.19 22.64 -16.66
C GLU A 208 -8.17 22.24 -18.14
N GLY A 209 -8.89 21.18 -18.52
CA GLY A 209 -8.90 20.64 -19.89
C GLY A 209 -7.54 20.06 -20.32
N THR A 210 -6.67 19.75 -19.36
CA THR A 210 -5.30 19.27 -19.63
C THR A 210 -5.21 17.75 -19.72
N ILE A 211 -6.17 17.01 -19.17
CA ILE A 211 -6.26 15.55 -19.28
C ILE A 211 -7.75 15.23 -19.37
N ASP A 212 -8.19 14.78 -20.53
CA ASP A 212 -9.60 14.46 -20.76
C ASP A 212 -9.77 13.20 -21.63
N GLU A 213 -11.03 12.75 -21.72
CA GLU A 213 -11.43 11.56 -22.47
C GLU A 213 -11.28 11.72 -23.99
N ASN A 214 -11.29 12.94 -24.53
CA ASN A 214 -11.04 13.15 -25.96
C ASN A 214 -9.57 12.91 -26.31
N GLN A 215 -8.66 13.26 -25.40
CA GLN A 215 -7.22 13.06 -25.56
C GLN A 215 -6.80 11.61 -25.27
N PHE A 216 -7.40 10.97 -24.26
CA PHE A 216 -7.02 9.64 -23.75
C PHE A 216 -8.19 8.65 -23.65
N PRO A 217 -8.96 8.42 -24.74
CA PRO A 217 -10.19 7.62 -24.67
C PRO A 217 -9.97 6.17 -24.21
N ARG A 218 -8.85 5.53 -24.57
CA ARG A 218 -8.58 4.13 -24.17
C ARG A 218 -8.30 4.03 -22.69
N THR A 219 -7.56 4.99 -22.14
CA THR A 219 -7.20 5.07 -20.73
C THR A 219 -8.43 5.28 -19.84
N PHE A 220 -9.31 6.21 -20.22
CA PHE A 220 -10.57 6.44 -19.50
C PHE A 220 -11.48 5.20 -19.58
N ALA A 221 -11.66 4.63 -20.78
CA ALA A 221 -12.42 3.40 -20.93
C ALA A 221 -11.82 2.21 -20.15
N TYR A 222 -10.49 2.15 -19.99
CA TYR A 222 -9.82 1.13 -19.17
C TYR A 222 -10.15 1.27 -17.68
N VAL A 223 -10.12 2.50 -17.16
CA VAL A 223 -10.55 2.80 -15.78
C VAL A 223 -12.00 2.37 -15.56
N ASP A 224 -12.91 2.71 -16.47
CA ASP A 224 -14.33 2.36 -16.36
C ASP A 224 -14.53 0.83 -16.40
N ARG A 225 -13.87 0.13 -17.33
CA ARG A 225 -13.93 -1.35 -17.39
C ARG A 225 -13.45 -2.02 -16.12
N PHE A 226 -12.37 -1.50 -15.53
CA PHE A 226 -11.84 -2.03 -14.27
C PHE A 226 -12.79 -1.76 -13.10
N ALA A 227 -13.37 -0.57 -13.02
CA ALA A 227 -14.37 -0.22 -12.01
C ALA A 227 -15.61 -1.13 -12.12
N ASP A 228 -16.11 -1.37 -13.33
CA ASP A 228 -17.24 -2.30 -13.58
C ASP A 228 -16.92 -3.73 -13.13
N ALA A 229 -15.71 -4.21 -13.44
CA ALA A 229 -15.26 -5.54 -13.02
C ALA A 229 -15.19 -5.66 -11.48
N LEU A 230 -14.70 -4.61 -10.81
CA LEU A 230 -14.68 -4.53 -9.34
C LEU A 230 -16.09 -4.51 -8.76
N THR A 231 -17.01 -3.71 -9.30
CA THR A 231 -18.39 -3.66 -8.82
C THR A 231 -19.08 -5.02 -8.94
N LYS A 232 -18.92 -5.70 -10.09
CA LYS A 232 -19.46 -7.06 -10.29
C LYS A 232 -18.89 -8.05 -9.27
N LYS A 233 -17.59 -7.99 -9.01
CA LYS A 233 -16.92 -8.84 -8.01
C LYS A 233 -17.35 -8.51 -6.59
N GLN A 234 -17.51 -7.23 -6.24
CA GLN A 234 -17.97 -6.80 -4.93
C GLN A 234 -19.42 -7.22 -4.66
N LEU A 235 -20.31 -7.15 -5.65
CA LEU A 235 -21.68 -7.66 -5.52
C LEU A 235 -21.72 -9.17 -5.22
N LYS A 236 -20.78 -9.94 -5.80
CA LYS A 236 -20.65 -11.37 -5.54
C LYS A 236 -20.01 -11.67 -4.18
N ASN A 237 -18.95 -10.94 -3.82
CA ASN A 237 -18.10 -11.26 -2.68
C ASN A 237 -18.50 -10.51 -1.40
N GLY A 238 -19.36 -9.50 -1.48
CA GLY A 238 -19.74 -8.65 -0.35
C GLY A 238 -18.67 -7.60 0.02
N LYS A 239 -18.95 -6.85 1.07
CA LYS A 239 -18.04 -5.84 1.65
C LYS A 239 -17.38 -6.38 2.92
N PRO A 240 -16.17 -5.92 3.28
CA PRO A 240 -15.55 -6.28 4.54
C PRO A 240 -16.39 -5.79 5.73
N GLN A 241 -16.32 -6.52 6.84
CA GLN A 241 -16.85 -6.02 8.11
C GLN A 241 -15.88 -5.02 8.74
N LYS A 242 -16.40 -4.12 9.57
CA LYS A 242 -15.58 -3.19 10.36
C LYS A 242 -15.46 -3.75 11.77
N LEU A 243 -14.23 -3.87 12.26
CA LEU A 243 -13.92 -4.20 13.65
C LEU A 243 -13.59 -2.92 14.42
N SER A 244 -14.01 -2.85 15.67
CA SER A 244 -13.56 -1.80 16.57
C SER A 244 -12.08 -1.97 16.95
N ASP A 245 -11.44 -0.91 17.42
CA ASP A 245 -10.07 -0.96 17.94
C ASP A 245 -9.91 -2.03 19.03
N LYS A 246 -10.89 -2.12 19.95
CA LYS A 246 -10.87 -3.08 21.06
C LYS A 246 -10.95 -4.53 20.56
N GLU A 247 -11.86 -4.80 19.63
CA GLU A 247 -12.00 -6.14 19.04
C GLU A 247 -10.78 -6.51 18.21
N THR A 248 -10.21 -5.54 17.48
CA THR A 248 -9.01 -5.74 16.66
C THR A 248 -7.82 -6.14 17.53
N ILE A 249 -7.52 -5.37 18.57
CA ILE A 249 -6.41 -5.65 19.49
C ILE A 249 -6.60 -7.01 20.15
N LYS A 250 -7.81 -7.29 20.67
CA LYS A 250 -8.13 -8.58 21.29
C LYS A 250 -7.90 -9.74 20.31
N THR A 251 -8.42 -9.63 19.09
CA THR A 251 -8.31 -10.67 18.05
C THR A 251 -6.86 -10.97 17.68
N ILE A 252 -6.02 -9.94 17.58
CA ILE A 252 -4.58 -10.10 17.27
C ILE A 252 -3.84 -10.71 18.46
N LEU A 253 -4.03 -10.18 19.67
CA LEU A 253 -3.27 -10.60 20.85
C LEU A 253 -3.68 -11.99 21.36
N GLU A 254 -4.91 -12.44 21.13
CA GLU A 254 -5.36 -13.80 21.53
C GLU A 254 -5.05 -14.88 20.49
N ALA A 255 -4.60 -14.50 19.29
CA ALA A 255 -4.27 -15.45 18.23
C ALA A 255 -2.84 -16.00 18.35
N ASP A 256 -2.58 -17.10 17.65
CA ASP A 256 -1.22 -17.60 17.41
C ASP A 256 -0.52 -16.82 16.29
N PHE A 257 0.79 -17.05 16.14
CA PHE A 257 1.48 -16.70 14.91
C PHE A 257 0.90 -17.50 13.75
N PHE A 258 0.67 -16.82 12.63
CA PHE A 258 0.13 -17.39 11.42
C PHE A 258 1.20 -18.10 10.60
N GLU A 259 2.41 -17.53 10.55
CA GLU A 259 3.51 -18.08 9.77
C GLU A 259 4.56 -18.79 10.63
N ALA A 260 5.23 -19.78 10.01
CA ALA A 260 6.41 -20.39 10.60
C ALA A 260 7.58 -19.39 10.60
N GLU A 261 8.46 -19.49 11.58
CA GLU A 261 9.69 -18.70 11.56
C GLU A 261 10.58 -19.12 10.40
N SER A 262 11.22 -18.12 9.80
CA SER A 262 12.33 -18.31 8.86
C SER A 262 13.65 -17.96 9.55
N ASP A 263 14.75 -18.15 8.83
CA ASP A 263 16.09 -17.79 9.30
C ASP A 263 16.62 -16.53 8.61
N VAL A 264 17.78 -16.07 9.05
CA VAL A 264 18.53 -14.97 8.44
C VAL A 264 19.40 -15.56 7.32
N ASP A 265 19.24 -15.08 6.07
CA ASP A 265 20.10 -15.48 4.95
C ASP A 265 21.55 -15.12 5.28
N GLU A 266 22.42 -16.12 5.34
CA GLU A 266 23.84 -15.96 5.66
C GLU A 266 24.59 -15.08 4.65
N ARG A 267 24.03 -14.91 3.46
CA ARG A 267 24.58 -14.06 2.39
C ARG A 267 24.03 -12.63 2.44
N ASP A 268 23.14 -12.31 3.38
CA ASP A 268 22.62 -10.95 3.51
C ASP A 268 23.77 -9.99 3.86
N PRO A 269 23.94 -8.90 3.08
CA PRO A 269 25.11 -8.02 3.21
C PRO A 269 25.12 -7.21 4.51
N LEU A 270 24.01 -7.13 5.25
CA LEU A 270 23.96 -6.43 6.53
C LEU A 270 24.65 -7.22 7.65
N ASN A 271 24.94 -8.51 7.44
CA ASN A 271 25.63 -9.39 8.39
C ASN A 271 24.96 -9.46 9.79
N LEU A 272 23.66 -9.13 9.86
CA LEU A 272 22.88 -9.19 11.09
C LEU A 272 22.66 -10.64 11.52
N LYS A 273 22.40 -10.86 12.81
CA LYS A 273 22.21 -12.19 13.39
C LYS A 273 20.80 -12.35 13.96
N LYS A 274 20.24 -13.56 13.86
CA LYS A 274 18.97 -13.91 14.50
C LYS A 274 19.06 -13.62 16.01
N GLY A 275 18.02 -13.03 16.59
CA GLY A 275 17.96 -12.54 17.97
C GLY A 275 18.64 -11.18 18.21
N GLN A 276 19.34 -10.60 17.23
CA GLN A 276 19.96 -9.29 17.39
C GLN A 276 18.89 -8.20 17.50
N LEU A 277 19.04 -7.28 18.46
CA LEU A 277 18.16 -6.12 18.57
C LEU A 277 18.42 -5.12 17.43
N VAL A 278 17.39 -4.84 16.65
CA VAL A 278 17.46 -3.94 15.50
C VAL A 278 16.35 -2.90 15.53
N GLU A 279 16.57 -1.80 14.83
CA GLU A 279 15.54 -0.86 14.42
C GLU A 279 15.29 -0.95 12.91
N ILE A 280 14.03 -0.76 12.52
CA ILE A 280 13.57 -0.85 11.14
C ILE A 280 12.62 0.29 10.79
N TRP A 281 12.84 0.92 9.63
CA TRP A 281 12.03 2.05 9.16
C TRP A 281 12.15 2.25 7.64
N PRO A 282 11.17 2.91 7.01
CA PRO A 282 11.26 3.25 5.59
C PRO A 282 12.22 4.40 5.33
N VAL A 283 12.77 4.49 4.11
CA VAL A 283 13.78 5.54 3.79
C VAL A 283 13.22 6.73 3.01
N GLU A 284 12.18 6.55 2.20
CA GLU A 284 11.65 7.64 1.35
C GLU A 284 10.54 8.49 1.99
N SER A 285 9.78 7.93 2.93
CA SER A 285 8.70 8.63 3.64
C SER A 285 8.29 7.89 4.90
N GLY A 286 7.80 8.60 5.91
CA GLY A 286 7.50 8.08 7.23
C GLY A 286 8.73 7.57 7.98
N PHE A 287 9.89 8.14 7.66
CA PHE A 287 11.21 7.68 8.10
C PHE A 287 11.57 8.05 9.54
N ASN A 288 10.78 8.90 10.22
CA ASN A 288 11.07 9.32 11.61
C ASN A 288 10.54 8.36 12.68
N HIS A 289 9.83 7.30 12.29
CA HIS A 289 9.24 6.33 13.20
C HIS A 289 9.85 4.96 12.98
N HIS A 290 10.57 4.46 13.98
CA HIS A 290 11.29 3.21 13.89
C HIS A 290 10.64 2.17 14.79
N ASP A 291 10.34 1.01 14.20
CA ASP A 291 10.01 -0.16 14.97
C ASP A 291 11.29 -0.79 15.50
N LYS A 292 11.25 -1.31 16.73
CA LYS A 292 12.40 -1.92 17.40
C LYS A 292 12.02 -3.31 17.87
N GLY A 293 12.91 -4.27 17.66
CA GLY A 293 12.63 -5.65 18.02
C GLY A 293 13.81 -6.58 17.78
N GLU A 294 13.68 -7.81 18.26
CA GLU A 294 14.64 -8.86 18.01
C GLU A 294 14.50 -9.37 16.57
N LEU A 295 15.60 -9.47 15.84
CA LEU A 295 15.58 -9.95 14.47
C LEU A 295 15.21 -11.44 14.40
N ILE A 296 14.13 -11.77 13.70
CA ILE A 296 13.67 -13.16 13.52
C ILE A 296 14.20 -13.75 12.22
N SER A 297 14.05 -13.03 11.12
CA SER A 297 14.48 -13.52 9.80
C SER A 297 14.84 -12.37 8.85
N ILE A 298 15.67 -12.68 7.86
CA ILE A 298 15.98 -11.82 6.72
C ILE A 298 16.08 -12.69 5.48
N SER A 299 15.35 -12.32 4.44
CA SER A 299 15.48 -12.85 3.09
C SER A 299 15.76 -11.73 2.09
N VAL A 300 15.84 -12.08 0.80
CA VAL A 300 15.96 -11.11 -0.29
C VAL A 300 14.78 -10.13 -0.34
N ASN A 301 13.58 -10.56 0.09
CA ASN A 301 12.34 -9.80 -0.08
C ASN A 301 11.75 -9.29 1.23
N GLU A 302 12.05 -9.92 2.35
CA GLU A 302 11.39 -9.69 3.64
C GLU A 302 12.38 -9.64 4.80
N VAL A 303 12.06 -8.84 5.82
CA VAL A 303 12.69 -8.86 7.14
C VAL A 303 11.61 -8.90 8.20
N VAL A 304 11.82 -9.69 9.25
CA VAL A 304 10.85 -9.87 10.34
C VAL A 304 11.53 -9.59 11.67
N ILE A 305 10.90 -8.77 12.50
CA ILE A 305 11.30 -8.52 13.88
C ILE A 305 10.22 -8.97 14.86
N ALA A 306 10.61 -9.44 16.04
CA ALA A 306 9.70 -9.66 17.16
C ALA A 306 9.71 -8.44 18.08
N SER A 307 8.54 -7.87 18.33
CA SER A 307 8.35 -6.71 19.20
C SER A 307 7.22 -6.95 20.20
N LYS A 308 7.26 -6.24 21.34
CA LYS A 308 6.21 -6.31 22.36
C LYS A 308 5.12 -5.29 22.06
N PRO A 309 3.83 -5.65 22.20
CA PRO A 309 2.76 -4.66 22.19
C PRO A 309 2.86 -3.77 23.44
N GLU A 310 2.27 -2.58 23.40
CA GLU A 310 2.20 -1.68 24.57
C GLU A 310 1.09 -2.13 25.55
N VAL A 311 0.20 -3.02 25.12
CA VAL A 311 -0.87 -3.61 25.96
C VAL A 311 -0.94 -5.11 25.78
N GLY A 312 -1.33 -5.81 26.86
CA GLY A 312 -1.40 -7.27 26.88
C GLY A 312 -0.02 -7.93 26.94
N ASP A 313 0.01 -9.24 26.72
CA ASP A 313 1.21 -10.07 26.82
C ASP A 313 1.56 -10.73 25.49
N GLY A 314 2.83 -11.09 25.33
CA GLY A 314 3.34 -11.82 24.17
C GLY A 314 4.17 -10.96 23.23
N LEU A 315 4.39 -11.49 22.03
CA LEU A 315 5.17 -10.87 20.97
C LEU A 315 4.30 -10.77 19.71
N LEU A 316 4.52 -9.70 18.95
CA LEU A 316 4.08 -9.56 17.57
C LEU A 316 5.29 -9.73 16.67
N ARG A 317 5.09 -10.34 15.51
CA ARG A 317 6.08 -10.31 14.44
C ARG A 317 5.69 -9.20 13.47
N ILE A 318 6.61 -8.28 13.21
CA ILE A 318 6.41 -7.17 12.28
C ILE A 318 7.26 -7.43 11.04
N HIS A 319 6.59 -7.58 9.92
CA HIS A 319 7.12 -7.96 8.63
C HIS A 319 7.23 -6.72 7.74
N TYR A 320 8.40 -6.52 7.13
CA TYR A 320 8.66 -5.44 6.19
C TYR A 320 9.23 -5.96 4.88
N PRO A 321 8.95 -5.29 3.75
CA PRO A 321 9.69 -5.55 2.53
C PRO A 321 11.15 -5.15 2.72
N ARG A 322 12.05 -5.71 1.90
CA ARG A 322 13.45 -5.27 1.82
C ARG A 322 13.64 -4.01 0.99
N THR A 323 12.74 -3.79 0.03
CA THR A 323 12.77 -2.59 -0.82
C THR A 323 12.47 -1.38 0.05
N ASN A 324 13.32 -0.35 -0.05
CA ASN A 324 13.04 0.96 0.57
C ASN A 324 12.93 0.96 2.10
N ILE A 325 13.51 -0.05 2.75
CA ILE A 325 13.56 -0.17 4.20
C ILE A 325 15.02 -0.17 4.66
N ARG A 326 15.28 0.57 5.73
CA ARG A 326 16.55 0.53 6.45
C ARG A 326 16.39 -0.33 7.69
N ILE A 327 17.41 -1.16 7.93
CA ILE A 327 17.54 -1.99 9.11
C ILE A 327 18.89 -1.64 9.72
N SER A 328 18.91 -1.32 11.01
CA SER A 328 20.13 -0.97 11.73
C SER A 328 20.18 -1.69 13.07
N PRO A 329 21.35 -2.16 13.53
CA PRO A 329 21.53 -2.55 14.92
C PRO A 329 21.15 -1.40 15.85
N VAL A 330 20.44 -1.69 16.94
CA VAL A 330 20.29 -0.70 18.01
C VAL A 330 21.65 -0.55 18.70
N SER A 331 22.33 0.58 18.49
CA SER A 331 23.58 0.89 19.18
C SER A 331 23.33 1.00 20.69
N GLY A 332 23.68 -0.06 21.42
CA GLY A 332 23.39 -0.19 22.85
C GLY A 332 23.94 -1.45 23.55
N LEU A 333 24.34 -2.50 22.82
CA LEU A 333 25.12 -3.59 23.40
C LEU A 333 26.60 -3.37 23.09
N LYS A 334 27.28 -2.60 23.95
CA LYS A 334 28.67 -2.95 24.25
C LYS A 334 28.60 -4.35 24.88
N LEU A 335 29.17 -5.34 24.20
CA LEU A 335 29.51 -6.61 24.84
C LEU A 335 30.33 -6.35 26.10
#